data_AF-H1BBH3-F1
#
_entry.id   AF-H1BBH3-F1
#
_cell.length_a   1.000
_cell.length_b   1.000
_cell.length_c   1.000
_cell.angle_alpha   90.00
_cell.angle_beta   90.00
_cell.angle_gamma   90.00
#
_symmetry.space_group_name_H-M   'P 1'
#
loop_
_entity.id
_entity.type
_entity.pdbx_description
1 polymer ?
#
loop_
_entity_poly.entity_id
_entity_poly.type
_entity_poly.pdbx_seq_one_letter_code
_entity_poly.pdbx_strand_id
1 'polypeptide(L)'
;MEIRALTQPEHKYTYAQSMQLEGQTGCIGHLRGDFAPSGYGFYTTWFDTREQWKTDEFKSELDDVINALREDKGILHNRYDMAAFAGKNPESAFKGNYCAEYGFRVDTEKHAFLLRCNPTKGDYNFYCYCYVKEWLDKHIKNAEKGIRFIDSGYKEKFRIPDGGKIIITYDWGEKAEKSCRYIDEYHTEVGSNLYHICEFAERMERNGHTYEPKPEDVQTAKAPKKKEYER
;
A
#
# COMPACT_ATOMS: atom_id res chain seq x y z
N MET A 1 -3.43 21.04 -9.63
CA MET A 1 -3.19 19.84 -8.81
C MET A 1 -2.37 18.86 -9.63
N GLU A 2 -1.24 18.38 -9.11
CA GLU A 2 -0.38 17.43 -9.83
C GLU A 2 -0.70 16.00 -9.38
N ILE A 3 -0.83 15.08 -10.34
CA ILE A 3 -1.02 13.66 -10.11
C ILE A 3 0.18 12.92 -10.65
N ARG A 4 0.73 12.00 -9.86
CA ARG A 4 1.85 11.14 -10.27
C ARG A 4 1.56 9.68 -9.97
N ALA A 5 2.28 8.78 -10.64
CA ALA A 5 2.27 7.37 -10.28
C ALA A 5 2.79 7.17 -8.84
N LEU A 6 2.28 6.13 -8.16
CA LEU A 6 2.85 5.67 -6.90
C LEU A 6 4.24 5.07 -7.13
N THR A 7 5.10 5.26 -6.14
CA THR A 7 6.33 4.50 -6.00
C THR A 7 6.02 3.13 -5.40
N GLN A 8 6.92 2.17 -5.61
CA GLN A 8 6.76 0.82 -5.06
C GLN A 8 6.55 0.80 -3.52
N PRO A 9 7.27 1.61 -2.71
CA PRO A 9 6.99 1.70 -1.28
C PRO A 9 5.60 2.25 -0.96
N GLU A 10 4.98 3.06 -1.81
CA GLU A 10 3.67 3.65 -1.51
C GLU A 10 2.50 2.66 -1.75
N HIS A 11 2.66 1.66 -2.63
CA HIS A 11 1.58 0.74 -3.01
C HIS A 11 0.85 0.12 -1.80
N LYS A 12 1.61 -0.27 -0.77
CA LYS A 12 1.07 -0.91 0.43
C LYS A 12 0.12 -0.01 1.22
N TYR A 13 0.26 1.32 1.14
CA TYR A 13 -0.61 2.30 1.79
C TYR A 13 -1.88 2.61 0.97
N THR A 14 -2.20 1.77 -0.01
CA THR A 14 -3.50 1.81 -0.70
C THR A 14 -4.43 0.66 -0.29
N TYR A 15 -4.05 -0.09 0.75
CA TYR A 15 -4.82 -1.19 1.32
C TYR A 15 -5.06 -0.94 2.81
N ALA A 16 -6.00 -1.68 3.39
CA ALA A 16 -6.22 -1.68 4.83
C ALA A 16 -4.91 -2.04 5.55
N GLN A 17 -4.59 -1.28 6.61
CA GLN A 17 -3.40 -1.46 7.42
C GLN A 17 -3.79 -1.91 8.82
N SER A 18 -2.80 -2.24 9.65
CA SER A 18 -3.03 -2.44 11.08
C SER A 18 -3.32 -1.12 11.79
N MET A 19 -3.96 -1.21 12.95
CA MET A 19 -4.25 -0.04 13.79
C MET A 19 -3.00 0.78 14.14
N GLN A 20 -1.86 0.12 14.31
CA GLN A 20 -0.57 0.75 14.62
C GLN A 20 -0.06 1.57 13.43
N LEU A 21 -0.06 0.98 12.24
CA LEU A 21 0.35 1.67 11.01
C LEU A 21 -0.59 2.83 10.69
N GLU A 22 -1.90 2.64 10.82
CA GLU A 22 -2.89 3.70 10.62
C GLU A 22 -2.66 4.87 11.58
N GLY A 23 -2.25 4.57 12.83
CA GLY A 23 -1.85 5.55 13.83
C GLY A 23 -0.62 6.35 13.40
N GLN A 24 0.46 5.66 13.03
CA GLN A 24 1.76 6.28 12.71
C GLN A 24 1.77 7.04 11.39
N THR A 25 0.98 6.60 10.41
CA THR A 25 0.90 7.22 9.09
C THR A 25 -0.11 8.36 9.03
N GLY A 26 -0.90 8.57 10.10
CA GLY A 26 -1.96 9.58 10.09
C GLY A 26 -3.07 9.24 9.11
N CYS A 27 -3.44 7.96 8.98
CA CYS A 27 -4.52 7.51 8.09
C CYS A 27 -5.86 8.04 8.59
N ILE A 28 -6.45 8.98 7.85
CA ILE A 28 -7.73 9.62 8.22
C ILE A 28 -8.88 8.67 7.92
N GLY A 29 -8.83 8.03 6.76
CA GLY A 29 -9.84 7.12 6.25
C GLY A 29 -9.64 6.92 4.76
N HIS A 30 -10.63 6.30 4.12
CA HIS A 30 -10.60 6.12 2.67
C HIS A 30 -11.97 6.24 2.03
N LEU A 31 -11.97 6.74 0.80
CA LEU A 31 -13.13 6.74 -0.08
C LEU A 31 -13.05 5.52 -1.00
N ARG A 32 -14.09 4.69 -1.01
CA ARG A 32 -14.25 3.62 -1.99
C ARG A 32 -15.28 4.05 -3.03
N GLY A 33 -15.00 3.85 -4.30
CA GLY A 33 -15.94 4.19 -5.36
C GLY A 33 -16.12 3.14 -6.47
N ASP A 34 -17.28 3.21 -7.11
CA ASP A 34 -17.73 2.36 -8.21
C ASP A 34 -18.38 3.21 -9.31
N PHE A 35 -18.10 2.87 -10.57
CA PHE A 35 -18.66 3.55 -11.74
C PHE A 35 -19.94 2.90 -12.29
N ALA A 36 -20.56 2.02 -11.51
CA ALA A 36 -21.74 1.25 -11.88
C ALA A 36 -21.50 0.29 -13.07
N PRO A 37 -22.48 -0.59 -13.38
CA PRO A 37 -22.38 -1.47 -14.55
C PRO A 37 -22.18 -0.72 -15.87
N SER A 38 -22.79 0.48 -16.02
CA SER A 38 -22.66 1.34 -17.21
C SER A 38 -21.24 1.86 -17.42
N GLY A 39 -20.48 2.04 -16.34
CA GLY A 39 -19.16 2.67 -16.33
C GLY A 39 -19.20 4.20 -16.28
N TYR A 40 -20.37 4.81 -16.22
CA TYR A 40 -20.58 6.27 -16.14
C TYR A 40 -21.22 6.72 -14.82
N GLY A 41 -21.60 5.80 -13.94
CA GLY A 41 -22.06 6.15 -12.60
C GLY A 41 -20.90 6.68 -11.75
N PHE A 42 -21.21 7.27 -10.60
CA PHE A 42 -20.20 7.66 -9.62
C PHE A 42 -20.79 7.46 -8.22
N TYR A 43 -20.59 6.28 -7.67
CA TYR A 43 -21.05 5.92 -6.33
C TYR A 43 -19.86 5.82 -5.40
N THR A 44 -19.93 6.47 -4.25
CA THR A 44 -18.84 6.47 -3.27
C THR A 44 -19.35 6.17 -1.87
N THR A 45 -18.46 5.62 -1.05
CA THR A 45 -18.70 5.40 0.38
C THR A 45 -17.42 5.72 1.12
N TRP A 46 -17.53 6.56 2.14
CA TRP A 46 -16.43 6.89 3.03
C TRP A 46 -16.32 5.87 4.16
N PHE A 47 -15.09 5.51 4.52
CA PHE A 47 -14.77 4.66 5.67
C PHE A 47 -13.82 5.40 6.59
N ASP A 48 -14.26 5.65 7.80
CA ASP A 48 -13.45 6.29 8.84
C ASP A 48 -12.40 5.32 9.37
N THR A 49 -11.17 5.80 9.51
CA THR A 49 -10.08 5.11 10.21
C THR A 49 -9.80 5.83 11.53
N ARG A 50 -9.55 7.14 11.47
CA ARG A 50 -9.22 7.97 12.63
C ARG A 50 -9.91 9.32 12.52
N GLU A 51 -11.15 9.35 13.00
CA GLU A 51 -12.06 10.49 12.88
C GLU A 51 -11.50 11.80 13.44
N GLN A 52 -10.62 11.73 14.44
CA GLN A 52 -9.96 12.90 15.04
C GLN A 52 -9.17 13.75 14.05
N TRP A 53 -8.75 13.21 12.90
CA TRP A 53 -8.05 13.94 11.84
C TRP A 53 -8.96 14.37 10.68
N LYS A 54 -10.23 13.97 10.70
CA LYS A 54 -11.23 14.33 9.68
C LYS A 54 -11.84 15.71 9.95
N THR A 55 -10.99 16.73 9.91
CA THR A 55 -11.38 18.12 10.10
C THR A 55 -12.28 18.60 8.97
N ASP A 56 -13.01 19.70 9.17
CA ASP A 56 -13.83 20.28 8.10
C ASP A 56 -12.96 20.83 6.95
N GLU A 57 -11.75 21.30 7.26
CA GLU A 57 -10.72 21.65 6.26
C GLU A 57 -10.37 20.44 5.38
N PHE A 58 -10.10 19.28 5.99
CA PHE A 58 -9.82 18.05 5.25
C PHE A 58 -11.01 17.61 4.38
N LYS A 59 -12.25 17.71 4.90
CA LYS A 59 -13.44 17.32 4.11
C LYS A 59 -13.60 18.20 2.87
N SER A 60 -13.47 19.52 3.03
CA SER A 60 -13.52 20.45 1.89
C SER A 60 -12.42 20.15 0.88
N GLU A 61 -11.20 19.90 1.36
CA GLU A 61 -10.07 19.58 0.49
C GLU A 61 -10.25 18.24 -0.24
N LEU A 62 -10.78 17.22 0.42
CA LEU A 62 -11.12 15.94 -0.20
C LEU A 62 -12.16 16.14 -1.31
N ASP A 63 -13.20 16.93 -1.07
CA ASP A 63 -14.23 17.22 -2.08
C ASP A 63 -13.61 17.93 -3.30
N ASP A 64 -12.74 18.92 -3.08
CA ASP A 64 -12.04 19.64 -4.15
C ASP A 64 -11.14 18.70 -4.97
N VAL A 65 -10.36 17.84 -4.30
CA VAL A 65 -9.49 16.85 -4.96
C VAL A 65 -10.30 15.85 -5.77
N ILE A 66 -11.36 15.28 -5.18
CA ILE A 66 -12.20 14.29 -5.88
C ILE A 66 -12.92 14.92 -7.07
N ASN A 67 -13.45 16.14 -6.94
CA ASN A 67 -14.09 16.84 -8.06
C ASN A 67 -13.10 17.14 -9.18
N ALA A 68 -11.90 17.64 -8.86
CA ALA A 68 -10.85 17.87 -9.85
C ALA A 68 -10.43 16.58 -10.58
N LEU A 69 -10.40 15.43 -9.90
CA LEU A 69 -10.11 14.14 -10.54
C LEU A 69 -11.25 13.62 -11.42
N ARG A 70 -12.47 14.16 -11.27
CA ARG A 70 -13.65 13.81 -12.06
C ARG A 70 -13.83 14.69 -13.29
N GLU A 71 -13.30 15.90 -13.29
CA GLU A 71 -13.40 16.83 -14.41
C GLU A 71 -12.48 16.45 -15.59
N ASP A 72 -12.75 16.98 -16.78
CA ASP A 72 -11.87 16.95 -17.97
C ASP A 72 -11.26 15.59 -18.35
N LYS A 73 -12.05 14.50 -18.26
CA LYS A 73 -11.56 13.12 -18.50
C LYS A 73 -10.45 12.70 -17.54
N GLY A 74 -10.50 13.22 -16.31
CA GLY A 74 -9.64 12.81 -15.22
C GLY A 74 -9.86 11.33 -14.85
N ILE A 75 -8.96 10.81 -14.01
CA ILE A 75 -8.92 9.40 -13.65
C ILE A 75 -10.19 8.92 -12.93
N LEU A 76 -10.94 9.81 -12.28
CA LEU A 76 -12.20 9.52 -11.61
C LEU A 76 -13.44 9.96 -12.40
N HIS A 77 -13.29 10.41 -13.65
CA HIS A 77 -14.42 10.88 -14.45
C HIS A 77 -15.42 9.77 -14.78
N ASN A 78 -14.92 8.63 -15.26
CA ASN A 78 -15.67 7.42 -15.55
C ASN A 78 -14.70 6.24 -15.76
N ARG A 79 -15.22 5.01 -15.87
CA ARG A 79 -14.38 3.80 -16.00
C ARG A 79 -13.53 3.77 -17.27
N TYR A 80 -14.02 4.35 -18.38
CA TYR A 80 -13.32 4.35 -19.66
C TYR A 80 -12.16 5.34 -19.66
N ASP A 81 -12.37 6.53 -19.11
CA ASP A 81 -11.33 7.52 -18.93
C ASP A 81 -10.29 7.06 -17.91
N MET A 82 -10.69 6.38 -16.83
CA MET A 82 -9.77 5.70 -15.92
C MET A 82 -8.87 4.70 -16.67
N ALA A 83 -9.45 3.84 -17.50
CA ALA A 83 -8.69 2.86 -18.28
C ALA A 83 -7.72 3.54 -19.26
N ALA A 84 -8.16 4.62 -19.92
CA ALA A 84 -7.32 5.40 -20.83
C ALA A 84 -6.18 6.12 -20.07
N PHE A 85 -6.46 6.67 -18.89
CA PHE A 85 -5.47 7.32 -18.04
C PHE A 85 -4.43 6.32 -17.55
N ALA A 86 -4.86 5.15 -17.06
CA ALA A 86 -3.99 4.04 -16.68
C ALA A 86 -3.10 3.56 -17.85
N GLY A 87 -3.68 3.43 -19.05
CA GLY A 87 -2.92 3.04 -20.25
C GLY A 87 -1.87 4.06 -20.69
N LYS A 88 -2.04 5.35 -20.36
CA LYS A 88 -1.05 6.41 -20.61
C LYS A 88 0.07 6.44 -19.57
N ASN A 89 -0.13 5.84 -18.39
CA ASN A 89 0.81 5.84 -17.27
C ASN A 89 1.13 4.39 -16.86
N PRO A 90 1.78 3.59 -17.74
CA PRO A 90 2.03 2.17 -17.47
C PRO A 90 2.88 1.91 -16.23
N GLU A 91 3.69 2.87 -15.79
CA GLU A 91 4.49 2.82 -14.56
C GLU A 91 3.65 2.84 -13.29
N SER A 92 2.38 3.27 -13.36
CA SER A 92 1.43 3.19 -12.24
C SER A 92 0.93 1.77 -11.98
N ALA A 93 1.15 0.83 -12.91
CA ALA A 93 0.60 -0.52 -12.82
C ALA A 93 1.37 -1.37 -11.80
N PHE A 94 0.63 -2.06 -10.93
CA PHE A 94 1.17 -3.09 -10.05
C PHE A 94 0.23 -4.28 -9.94
N LYS A 95 0.78 -5.42 -9.52
CA LYS A 95 0.00 -6.66 -9.38
C LYS A 95 -0.93 -6.53 -8.17
N GLY A 96 -2.23 -6.38 -8.44
CA GLY A 96 -3.26 -6.47 -7.42
C GLY A 96 -3.63 -7.92 -7.09
N ASN A 97 -4.69 -8.08 -6.27
CA ASN A 97 -5.14 -9.40 -5.82
C ASN A 97 -5.72 -10.27 -6.95
N TYR A 98 -6.43 -9.65 -7.90
CA TYR A 98 -7.12 -10.36 -8.99
C TYR A 98 -6.63 -9.96 -10.38
N CYS A 99 -6.28 -8.68 -10.57
CA CYS A 99 -5.84 -8.13 -11.84
C CYS A 99 -4.78 -7.05 -11.61
N ALA A 100 -4.27 -6.46 -12.70
CA ALA A 100 -3.41 -5.28 -12.60
C ALA A 100 -4.23 -4.10 -12.04
N GLU A 101 -3.72 -3.52 -10.96
CA GLU A 101 -4.23 -2.28 -10.36
C GLU A 101 -3.29 -1.13 -10.71
N TYR A 102 -3.79 0.10 -10.63
CA TYR A 102 -3.04 1.30 -11.00
C TYR A 102 -3.01 2.29 -9.86
N GLY A 103 -1.82 2.76 -9.51
CA GLY A 103 -1.54 3.57 -8.34
C GLY A 103 -1.23 5.02 -8.67
N PHE A 104 -1.94 5.96 -8.05
CA PHE A 104 -1.63 7.37 -8.18
C PHE A 104 -1.58 8.08 -6.84
N ARG A 105 -0.75 9.11 -6.73
CA ARG A 105 -0.71 10.02 -5.58
C ARG A 105 -0.99 11.43 -6.02
N VAL A 106 -1.80 12.09 -5.20
CA VAL A 106 -2.09 13.52 -5.27
C VAL A 106 -1.78 14.10 -3.90
N ASP A 107 -1.04 15.20 -3.88
CA ASP A 107 -0.69 15.90 -2.65
C ASP A 107 -1.30 17.29 -2.64
N THR A 108 -1.71 17.70 -1.45
CA THR A 108 -2.00 19.09 -1.10
C THR A 108 -0.90 19.61 -0.17
N GLU A 109 -1.15 20.74 0.50
CA GLU A 109 -0.22 21.27 1.48
C GLU A 109 -0.07 20.31 2.67
N LYS A 110 -1.19 19.81 3.21
CA LYS A 110 -1.23 19.03 4.46
C LYS A 110 -1.54 17.55 4.26
N HIS A 111 -2.20 17.17 3.17
CA HIS A 111 -2.70 15.81 3.00
C HIS A 111 -2.15 15.13 1.74
N ALA A 112 -2.09 13.80 1.82
CA ALA A 112 -1.73 12.93 0.71
C ALA A 112 -2.89 11.99 0.41
N PHE A 113 -3.25 11.91 -0.87
CA PHE A 113 -4.34 11.11 -1.39
C PHE A 113 -3.75 10.03 -2.30
N LEU A 114 -3.76 8.78 -1.81
CA LEU A 114 -3.22 7.64 -2.55
C LEU A 114 -4.39 6.85 -3.15
N LEU A 115 -4.46 6.87 -4.48
CA LEU A 115 -5.47 6.17 -5.26
C LEU A 115 -4.96 4.80 -5.70
N ARG A 116 -5.82 3.79 -5.53
CA ARG A 116 -5.73 2.49 -6.18
C ARG A 116 -6.92 2.33 -7.10
N CYS A 117 -6.66 2.18 -8.38
CA CYS A 117 -7.66 2.14 -9.45
C CYS A 117 -7.71 0.76 -10.11
N ASN A 118 -8.92 0.29 -10.39
CA ASN A 118 -9.22 -0.94 -11.10
C ASN A 118 -10.27 -0.65 -12.20
N PRO A 119 -9.88 -0.57 -13.48
CA PRO A 119 -10.83 -0.31 -14.57
C PRO A 119 -11.72 -1.51 -14.94
N THR A 120 -11.64 -2.62 -14.20
CA THR A 120 -12.43 -3.83 -14.48
C THR A 120 -13.91 -3.63 -14.15
N LYS A 121 -14.80 -4.12 -15.01
CA LYS A 121 -16.25 -4.09 -14.80
C LYS A 121 -16.66 -5.14 -13.76
N GLY A 122 -17.53 -4.76 -12.83
CA GLY A 122 -18.13 -5.67 -11.85
C GLY A 122 -17.37 -5.79 -10.53
N ASP A 123 -16.40 -4.92 -10.30
CA ASP A 123 -15.66 -4.75 -9.05
C ASP A 123 -15.62 -3.25 -8.69
N TYR A 124 -15.21 -2.91 -7.47
CA TYR A 124 -14.97 -1.53 -7.08
C TYR A 124 -13.85 -0.93 -7.92
N ASN A 125 -14.11 0.24 -8.49
CA ASN A 125 -13.21 0.83 -9.46
C ASN A 125 -12.10 1.67 -8.84
N PHE A 126 -12.29 2.21 -7.63
CA PHE A 126 -11.19 2.87 -6.95
C PHE A 126 -11.30 2.88 -5.43
N TYR A 127 -10.14 3.07 -4.80
CA TYR A 127 -9.97 3.40 -3.40
C TYR A 127 -9.06 4.62 -3.32
N CYS A 128 -9.41 5.61 -2.51
CA CYS A 128 -8.61 6.79 -2.23
C CYS A 128 -8.33 6.85 -0.73
N TYR A 129 -7.14 6.40 -0.32
CA TYR A 129 -6.69 6.47 1.06
C TYR A 129 -6.12 7.86 1.35
N CYS A 130 -6.56 8.45 2.45
CA CYS A 130 -6.27 9.84 2.79
C CYS A 130 -5.42 9.88 4.06
N TYR A 131 -4.30 10.60 4.00
CA TYR A 131 -3.29 10.65 5.06
C TYR A 131 -2.90 12.08 5.40
N VAL A 132 -2.44 12.28 6.64
CA VAL A 132 -1.58 13.42 6.97
C VAL A 132 -0.24 13.24 6.26
N LYS A 133 0.04 14.10 5.27
CA LYS A 133 1.16 13.94 4.33
C LYS A 133 2.51 13.81 5.01
N GLU A 134 2.81 14.70 5.95
CA GLU A 134 4.08 14.72 6.67
C GLU A 134 4.33 13.40 7.42
N TRP A 135 3.29 12.82 8.02
CA TRP A 135 3.40 11.62 8.83
C TRP A 135 3.59 10.39 7.95
N LEU A 136 2.82 10.29 6.85
CA LEU A 136 2.99 9.24 5.85
C LEU A 136 4.41 9.27 5.27
N ASP A 137 4.86 10.43 4.79
CA ASP A 137 6.18 10.57 4.14
C ASP A 137 7.32 10.24 5.11
N LYS A 138 7.21 10.70 6.36
CA LYS A 138 8.17 10.37 7.42
C LYS A 138 8.20 8.88 7.71
N HIS A 139 7.04 8.23 7.78
CA HIS A 139 6.97 6.79 8.03
C HIS A 139 7.56 5.99 6.87
N ILE A 140 7.20 6.30 5.62
CA ILE A 140 7.76 5.64 4.43
C ILE A 140 9.28 5.77 4.40
N LYS A 141 9.80 6.98 4.61
CA LYS A 141 11.25 7.25 4.66
C LYS A 141 11.97 6.46 5.75
N ASN A 142 11.33 6.25 6.91
CA ASN A 142 11.91 5.40 7.95
C ASN A 142 11.84 3.92 7.58
N ALA A 143 10.75 3.48 6.96
CA ALA A 143 10.57 2.11 6.51
C ALA A 143 11.56 1.70 5.41
N GLU A 144 12.08 2.64 4.61
CA GLU A 144 13.15 2.42 3.63
C GLU A 144 14.45 1.89 4.25
N LYS A 145 14.68 2.15 5.54
CA LYS A 145 15.84 1.59 6.26
C LYS A 145 15.75 0.07 6.36
N GLY A 146 14.55 -0.51 6.28
CA GLY A 146 14.27 -1.93 6.39
C GLY A 146 13.99 -2.41 7.81
N ILE A 147 13.34 -3.56 7.92
CA ILE A 147 12.95 -4.23 9.16
C ILE A 147 14.11 -5.09 9.66
N ARG A 148 14.61 -4.75 10.84
CA ARG A 148 15.73 -5.43 11.50
C ARG A 148 15.26 -6.68 12.22
N PHE A 149 15.95 -7.80 12.02
CA PHE A 149 15.79 -9.00 12.82
C PHE A 149 17.07 -9.33 13.60
N ILE A 150 16.92 -9.71 14.86
CA ILE A 150 18.01 -9.92 15.82
C ILE A 150 17.93 -11.29 16.49
N ASP A 151 19.05 -11.80 17.01
CA ASP A 151 19.03 -12.89 18.00
C ASP A 151 18.71 -12.37 19.42
N SER A 152 18.52 -13.29 20.38
CA SER A 152 18.30 -12.93 21.80
C SER A 152 19.48 -12.18 22.43
N GLY A 153 20.68 -12.31 21.84
CA GLY A 153 21.89 -11.57 22.21
C GLY A 153 21.94 -10.15 21.64
N TYR A 154 20.86 -9.66 21.03
CA TYR A 154 20.73 -8.33 20.42
C TYR A 154 21.60 -8.10 19.17
N LYS A 155 22.18 -9.16 18.61
CA LYS A 155 22.98 -9.08 17.38
C LYS A 155 22.06 -9.12 16.17
N GLU A 156 22.26 -8.20 15.24
CA GLU A 156 21.54 -8.20 13.96
C GLU A 156 21.89 -9.46 13.15
N LYS A 157 20.86 -10.22 12.77
CA LYS A 157 20.99 -11.40 11.91
C LYS A 157 20.88 -11.01 10.45
N PHE A 158 19.83 -10.25 10.11
CA PHE A 158 19.57 -9.77 8.77
C PHE A 158 18.53 -8.64 8.80
N ARG A 159 18.32 -8.02 7.64
CA ARG A 159 17.31 -6.98 7.41
C ARG A 159 16.52 -7.27 6.13
N ILE A 160 15.24 -6.96 6.13
CA ILE A 160 14.36 -7.08 4.94
C ILE A 160 13.69 -5.73 4.63
N PRO A 161 13.32 -5.44 3.38
CA PRO A 161 12.51 -4.26 3.06
C PRO A 161 11.14 -4.33 3.75
N ASP A 162 10.52 -3.17 3.98
CA ASP A 162 9.15 -3.12 4.50
C ASP A 162 8.15 -3.72 3.51
N GLY A 163 7.33 -4.66 3.96
CA GLY A 163 6.48 -5.50 3.11
C GLY A 163 7.15 -6.81 2.66
N GLY A 164 8.44 -6.99 2.97
CA GLY A 164 9.17 -8.23 2.75
C GLY A 164 8.63 -9.38 3.59
N LYS A 165 9.17 -10.58 3.37
CA LYS A 165 8.70 -11.81 4.03
C LYS A 165 9.85 -12.57 4.66
N ILE A 166 9.52 -13.30 5.72
CA ILE A 166 10.39 -14.29 6.34
C ILE A 166 9.77 -15.68 6.24
N ILE A 167 10.62 -16.71 6.31
CA ILE A 167 10.20 -18.09 6.52
C ILE A 167 10.57 -18.45 7.96
N ILE A 168 9.58 -18.86 8.74
CA ILE A 168 9.78 -19.45 10.07
C ILE A 168 9.76 -20.96 9.90
N THR A 169 10.81 -21.64 10.34
CA THR A 169 10.85 -23.10 10.48
C THR A 169 10.62 -23.43 11.95
N TYR A 170 9.48 -24.04 12.24
CA TYR A 170 9.14 -24.48 13.59
C TYR A 170 9.95 -25.72 13.99
N ASP A 171 10.03 -25.99 15.29
CA ASP A 171 10.80 -27.12 15.84
C ASP A 171 10.23 -28.49 15.41
N TRP A 172 8.92 -28.56 15.15
CA TRP A 172 8.27 -29.73 14.55
C TRP A 172 8.47 -29.85 13.03
N GLY A 173 9.30 -29.00 12.41
CA GLY A 173 9.73 -29.07 11.02
C GLY A 173 8.82 -28.40 10.00
N GLU A 174 7.64 -27.90 10.41
CA GLU A 174 6.76 -27.13 9.53
C GLU A 174 7.38 -25.75 9.21
N LYS A 175 7.12 -25.25 8.00
CA LYS A 175 7.53 -23.92 7.57
C LYS A 175 6.32 -23.01 7.37
N ALA A 176 6.38 -21.80 7.91
CA ALA A 176 5.38 -20.76 7.67
C ALA A 176 6.02 -19.51 7.07
N GLU A 177 5.41 -19.01 6.00
CA GLU A 177 5.72 -17.71 5.43
C GLU A 177 4.96 -16.62 6.19
N LYS A 178 5.68 -15.56 6.59
CA LYS A 178 5.09 -14.40 7.26
C LYS A 178 5.52 -13.13 6.55
N SER A 179 4.55 -12.33 6.11
CA SER A 179 4.79 -10.96 5.68
C SER A 179 5.13 -10.09 6.87
N CYS A 180 6.01 -9.11 6.69
CA CYS A 180 6.47 -8.25 7.75
C CYS A 180 6.26 -6.78 7.39
N ARG A 181 5.84 -5.98 8.37
CA ARG A 181 5.67 -4.53 8.22
C ARG A 181 6.49 -3.77 9.24
N TYR A 182 7.16 -2.72 8.76
CA TYR A 182 7.93 -1.80 9.59
C TYR A 182 6.98 -0.95 10.43
N ILE A 183 7.23 -0.87 11.74
CA ILE A 183 6.51 0.03 12.65
C ILE A 183 7.48 1.11 13.12
N ASP A 184 8.59 0.71 13.74
CA ASP A 184 9.69 1.59 14.09
C ASP A 184 11.00 0.78 14.21
N GLU A 185 12.05 1.37 14.78
CA GLU A 185 13.36 0.69 14.94
C GLU A 185 13.34 -0.51 15.91
N TYR A 186 12.32 -0.63 16.74
CA TYR A 186 12.20 -1.66 17.79
C TYR A 186 10.95 -2.50 17.66
N HIS A 187 9.97 -2.11 16.84
CA HIS A 187 8.74 -2.83 16.62
C HIS A 187 8.56 -3.23 15.16
N THR A 188 8.04 -4.43 14.95
CA THR A 188 7.68 -4.96 13.64
C THR A 188 6.39 -5.74 13.73
N GLU A 189 5.63 -5.75 12.65
CA GLU A 189 4.56 -6.72 12.47
C GLU A 189 5.12 -7.94 11.76
N VAL A 190 4.77 -9.13 12.25
CA VAL A 190 5.09 -10.41 11.62
C VAL A 190 3.78 -11.19 11.46
N GLY A 191 3.31 -11.31 10.22
CA GLY A 191 1.95 -11.74 9.93
C GLY A 191 0.95 -10.69 10.40
N SER A 192 0.12 -11.05 11.38
CA SER A 192 -0.91 -10.18 11.96
C SER A 192 -0.60 -9.75 13.40
N ASN A 193 0.61 -10.03 13.88
CA ASN A 193 1.02 -9.77 15.26
C ASN A 193 2.10 -8.70 15.29
N LEU A 194 1.95 -7.74 16.20
CA LEU A 194 2.96 -6.76 16.54
C LEU A 194 3.94 -7.36 17.57
N TYR A 195 5.23 -7.16 17.35
CA TYR A 195 6.28 -7.60 18.26
C TYR A 195 7.28 -6.49 18.51
N HIS A 196 7.80 -6.44 19.73
CA HIS A 196 9.13 -5.88 19.96
C HIS A 196 10.19 -6.84 19.39
N ILE A 197 11.26 -6.33 18.77
CA ILE A 197 12.26 -7.18 18.10
C ILE A 197 12.91 -8.21 19.04
N CYS A 198 13.16 -7.84 20.31
CA CYS A 198 13.67 -8.78 21.31
C CYS A 198 12.65 -9.86 21.67
N GLU A 199 11.37 -9.49 21.85
CA GLU A 199 10.30 -10.44 22.18
C GLU A 199 10.17 -11.50 21.08
N PHE A 200 10.20 -11.06 19.81
CA PHE A 200 10.17 -11.98 18.68
C PHE A 200 11.38 -12.93 18.72
N ALA A 201 12.60 -12.41 18.88
CA ALA A 201 13.83 -13.19 18.91
C ALA A 201 13.83 -14.24 20.05
N GLU A 202 13.55 -13.80 21.27
CA GLU A 202 13.46 -14.66 22.46
C GLU A 202 12.41 -15.75 22.29
N ARG A 203 11.25 -15.42 21.72
CA ARG A 203 10.19 -16.40 21.47
C ARG A 203 10.59 -17.46 20.45
N MET A 204 11.28 -17.07 19.38
CA MET A 204 11.76 -18.02 18.38
C MET A 204 12.77 -18.99 19.00
N GLU A 205 13.75 -18.48 19.74
CA GLU A 205 14.78 -19.31 20.36
C GLU A 205 14.23 -20.20 21.47
N ARG A 206 13.36 -19.68 22.35
CA ARG A 206 12.77 -20.45 23.44
C ARG A 206 11.97 -21.65 22.95
N ASN A 207 11.34 -21.53 21.79
CA ASN A 207 10.54 -22.59 21.19
C ASN A 207 11.35 -23.44 20.19
N GLY A 208 12.66 -23.23 20.04
CA GLY A 208 13.50 -23.97 19.08
C GLY A 208 13.18 -23.67 17.61
N HIS A 209 12.50 -22.56 17.33
CA HIS A 209 12.19 -22.12 15.97
C HIS A 209 13.37 -21.36 15.36
N THR A 210 13.49 -21.45 14.04
CA THR A 210 14.45 -20.65 13.27
C THR A 210 13.72 -19.82 12.23
N TYR A 211 14.35 -18.75 11.77
CA TYR A 211 13.76 -17.89 10.76
C TYR A 211 14.82 -17.24 9.89
N GLU A 212 14.48 -17.06 8.61
CA GLU A 212 15.35 -16.55 7.56
C GLU A 212 14.57 -15.63 6.60
N PRO A 213 15.24 -14.66 5.93
CA PRO A 213 14.57 -13.84 4.94
C PRO A 213 14.14 -14.70 3.75
N LYS A 214 12.90 -14.50 3.28
CA LYS A 214 12.48 -15.08 2.00
C LYS A 214 13.05 -14.19 0.89
N PRO A 215 13.84 -14.73 -0.05
CA PRO A 215 14.26 -13.96 -1.21
C PRO A 215 13.02 -13.42 -1.93
N GLU A 216 12.99 -12.11 -2.19
CA GLU A 216 11.96 -11.56 -3.06
C GLU A 216 12.19 -12.11 -4.47
N ASP A 217 11.13 -12.63 -5.10
CA ASP A 217 11.15 -12.83 -6.54
C ASP A 217 11.33 -11.44 -7.15
N VAL A 218 12.55 -11.11 -7.58
CA VAL A 218 12.87 -9.89 -8.31
C VAL A 218 12.05 -9.92 -9.59
N GLN A 219 10.82 -9.40 -9.54
CA GLN A 219 9.98 -9.23 -10.70
C GLN A 219 10.50 -8.02 -11.47
N THR A 220 11.58 -8.24 -12.22
CA THR A 220 11.99 -7.37 -13.30
C THR A 220 10.76 -7.10 -14.16
N ALA A 221 10.40 -5.83 -14.30
CA ALA A 221 9.43 -5.36 -15.27
C ALA A 221 9.80 -5.92 -16.65
N LYS A 222 9.14 -6.99 -17.08
CA LYS A 222 9.30 -7.49 -18.44
C LYS A 222 8.63 -6.48 -19.35
N ALA A 223 9.44 -5.70 -20.06
CA ALA A 223 9.01 -4.84 -21.13
C ALA A 223 8.05 -5.63 -22.06
N PRO A 224 6.91 -5.06 -22.47
CA PRO A 224 5.97 -5.75 -23.33
C PRO A 224 6.66 -6.11 -24.64
N LYS A 225 6.65 -7.40 -24.98
CA LYS A 225 7.11 -7.89 -26.28
C LYS A 225 6.32 -7.18 -27.38
N LYS A 226 7.01 -6.40 -28.22
CA LYS A 226 6.45 -5.90 -29.48
C LYS A 226 5.93 -7.10 -30.27
N LYS A 227 4.61 -7.13 -30.53
CA LYS A 227 4.06 -7.98 -31.58
C LYS A 227 4.44 -7.33 -32.90
N GLU A 228 5.44 -7.90 -33.58
CA GLU A 228 5.62 -7.67 -35.01
C GLU A 228 4.39 -8.24 -35.73
N TYR A 229 3.59 -7.36 -36.31
CA TYR A 229 2.64 -7.73 -37.35
C TYR A 229 3.41 -7.70 -38.67
N GLU A 230 3.76 -8.87 -39.18
CA GLU A 230 4.12 -9.00 -40.60
C GLU A 230 2.86 -8.95 -41.46
N ARG A 231 3.02 -8.33 -42.62
CA ARG A 231 2.02 -7.94 -43.62
C ARG A 231 1.44 -9.12 -44.39
#